data_AF-A0A058ZLD5-F1
#
_entry.id   AF-A0A058ZLD5-F1
#
_cell.length_a   1.000
_cell.length_b   1.000
_cell.length_c   1.000
_cell.angle_alpha   90.00
_cell.angle_beta   90.00
_cell.angle_gamma   90.00
#
_symmetry.space_group_name_H-M   'P 1'
#
loop_
_entity.id
_entity.type
_entity.pdbx_description
1 polymer ?
#
loop_
_entity_poly.entity_id
_entity_poly.type
_entity_poly.pdbx_seq_one_letter_code
_entity_poly.pdbx_strand_id
1 'polypeptide(L)' 'MPLVLIILIVALIVMFYRFKTTSLTRNCRWREDRAEACWRCAFCGARQEGAAVPKRCLQR' A
#
# COMPACT_ATOMS: atom_id res chain seq x y z
N MET A 1 -22.95 -2.46 -25.18
CA MET A 1 -22.18 -1.20 -25.32
C MET A 1 -20.88 -1.31 -24.49
N PRO A 2 -19.72 -1.55 -25.11
CA PRO A 2 -18.46 -1.91 -24.42
C PRO A 2 -17.93 -0.83 -23.45
N LEU A 3 -18.37 0.41 -23.63
CA LEU A 3 -18.01 1.56 -22.79
C LEU A 3 -18.34 1.35 -21.30
N VAL A 4 -19.49 0.75 -20.99
CA VAL A 4 -19.91 0.51 -19.59
C VAL A 4 -18.93 -0.44 -18.89
N LEU A 5 -18.44 -1.43 -19.62
CA LEU A 5 -17.50 -2.44 -19.11
C LEU A 5 -16.13 -1.80 -18.80
N ILE A 6 -15.66 -0.89 -19.66
CA ILE A 6 -14.39 -0.18 -19.47
C ILE A 6 -14.47 0.72 -18.22
N ILE A 7 -15.57 1.45 -18.04
CA ILE A 7 -15.77 2.34 -16.87
C ILE A 7 -15.77 1.53 -15.57
N LEU A 8 -16.44 0.37 -15.56
CA LEU A 8 -16.43 -0.54 -14.41
C LEU A 8 -15.02 -1.03 -14.05
N ILE A 9 -14.23 -1.42 -15.05
CA ILE A 9 -12.86 -1.88 -14.83
C ILE A 9 -12.00 -0.75 -14.26
N VAL A 10 -12.10 0.46 -14.82
CA VAL A 10 -11.35 1.63 -14.33
C VAL A 10 -11.78 1.98 -12.90
N ALA A 11 -13.08 1.95 -12.59
CA ALA A 11 -13.58 2.20 -11.25
C ALA A 11 -13.05 1.18 -10.23
N LEU A 12 -12.98 -0.11 -10.60
CA LEU A 12 -12.40 -1.15 -9.75
C LEU A 12 -10.91 -0.92 -9.50
N ILE A 13 -10.14 -0.57 -10.53
CA ILE A 13 -8.72 -0.28 -10.40
C ILE A 13 -8.52 0.94 -9.49
N VAL A 14 -9.23 2.04 -9.75
CA VAL A 14 -9.11 3.28 -8.95
C VAL A 14 -9.54 3.03 -7.50
N MET A 15 -10.63 2.29 -7.26
CA MET A 15 -11.10 1.95 -5.92
C MET A 15 -10.10 1.03 -5.21
N PHE A 16 -9.52 0.05 -5.89
CA PHE A 16 -8.48 -0.83 -5.35
C PHE A 16 -7.23 -0.04 -4.96
N TYR A 17 -6.77 0.88 -5.83
CA TYR A 17 -5.66 1.77 -5.53
C TYR A 17 -5.98 2.72 -4.37
N ARG A 18 -7.20 3.26 -4.31
CA ARG A 18 -7.65 4.13 -3.22
C ARG A 18 -7.77 3.40 -1.89
N PHE A 19 -8.24 2.15 -1.88
CA PHE A 19 -8.21 1.30 -0.68
C PHE A 19 -6.78 1.01 -0.21
N LYS A 20 -5.82 0.88 -1.14
CA LYS A 20 -4.40 0.72 -0.81
C LYS A 20 -3.76 1.99 -0.27
N THR A 21 -4.18 3.17 -0.72
CA THR A 21 -3.57 4.47 -0.35
C THR A 21 -4.32 5.23 0.75
N THR A 22 -5.60 4.93 1.00
CA THR A 22 -6.40 5.48 2.10
C THR A 22 -6.16 4.69 3.39
N SER A 23 -4.92 4.74 3.89
CA SER A 23 -4.61 4.32 5.26
C SER A 23 -4.19 5.52 6.11
N LEU A 24 -4.97 6.60 5.99
CA LEU A 24 -4.93 7.65 6.98
C LEU A 24 -5.56 7.08 8.25
N THR A 25 -4.69 6.70 9.18
CA THR A 25 -4.94 6.27 10.56
C THR A 25 -5.05 4.75 10.82
N ARG A 26 -4.18 4.30 11.73
CA ARG A 26 -4.20 3.08 12.56
C ARG A 26 -3.79 1.75 11.89
N ASN A 27 -2.65 1.21 12.38
CA ASN A 27 -2.13 -0.15 12.19
C ASN A 27 -1.37 -0.48 10.90
N CYS A 28 -0.42 0.37 10.47
CA CYS A 28 0.65 -0.11 9.59
C CYS A 28 1.44 -1.23 10.28
N ARG A 29 1.15 -2.47 9.88
CA ARG A 29 1.91 -3.67 10.29
C ARG A 29 3.16 -3.77 9.43
N TRP A 30 4.27 -3.31 9.97
CA TRP A 30 5.57 -3.45 9.37
C TRP A 30 6.15 -4.83 9.66
N ARG A 31 6.64 -5.50 8.62
CA ARG A 31 7.41 -6.73 8.71
C ARG A 31 8.82 -6.43 8.25
N GLU A 32 9.79 -6.85 9.03
CA GLU A 32 11.19 -6.82 8.66
C GLU A 32 11.47 -7.96 7.69
N ASP A 33 12.01 -7.63 6.52
CA ASP A 33 12.58 -8.60 5.60
C ASP A 33 14.10 -8.61 5.80
N ARG A 34 14.57 -9.58 6.57
CA ARG A 34 16.00 -9.70 6.94
C ARG A 34 16.88 -10.08 5.75
N ALA A 35 16.30 -10.65 4.69
CA ALA A 35 17.04 -11.00 3.48
C ALA A 35 17.46 -9.75 2.69
N GLU A 36 16.61 -8.73 2.67
CA GLU A 36 16.82 -7.48 1.92
C GLU A 36 17.20 -6.30 2.83
N ALA A 37 17.33 -6.51 4.15
CA ALA A 37 17.50 -5.45 5.16
C ALA A 37 16.50 -4.30 5.00
N CYS A 38 15.26 -4.64 4.62
CA CYS A 38 14.19 -3.72 4.29
C CYS A 38 12.96 -4.00 5.13
N TRP A 39 12.21 -2.96 5.46
CA TRP A 39 10.90 -3.06 6.08
C TRP A 39 9.82 -2.98 5.02
N ARG A 40 8.88 -3.95 5.05
CA ARG A 40 7.70 -3.94 4.18
C ARG A 40 6.44 -3.86 5.03
N CYS A 41 5.57 -2.92 4.68
CA CYS A 41 4.25 -2.78 5.27
C CYS A 41 3.30 -3.84 4.68
N ALA A 42 2.77 -4.74 5.50
CA ALA A 42 1.82 -5.78 5.04
C ALA A 42 0.46 -5.20 4.61
N PHE A 43 0.13 -4.00 5.09
CA PHE A 43 -1.15 -3.35 4.82
C PHE A 43 -1.09 -2.45 3.57
N CYS A 44 -0.12 -1.54 3.56
CA CYS A 44 0.07 -0.52 2.54
C CYS A 44 1.04 -0.91 1.43
N GLY A 45 1.90 -1.91 1.64
CA GLY A 45 2.92 -2.33 0.67
C GLY A 45 4.13 -1.40 0.59
N ALA A 46 4.15 -0.31 1.36
CA ALA A 46 5.30 0.58 1.49
C ALA A 46 6.56 -0.21 1.85
N ARG A 47 7.68 0.12 1.17
CA ARG A 47 9.01 -0.39 1.48
C ARG A 47 9.84 0.73 2.06
N GLN A 48 10.56 0.44 3.13
CA GLN A 48 11.56 1.33 3.68
C GLN A 48 12.87 0.56 3.78
N GLU A 49 13.91 1.11 3.18
CA GLU A 49 15.25 0.55 3.21
C GLU A 49 15.94 0.94 4.52
N GLY A 50 16.67 -0.01 5.13
CA GLY A 50 17.44 0.21 6.34
C GLY A 50 16.88 -0.45 7.60
N ALA A 51 17.71 -0.62 8.62
CA ALA A 51 17.38 -1.33 9.87
C ALA A 51 16.48 -0.54 10.84
N ALA A 52 16.15 0.72 10.53
CA ALA A 52 15.35 1.56 11.41
C ALA A 52 13.86 1.22 11.29
N VAL A 53 13.25 0.77 12.40
CA VAL A 53 11.82 0.46 12.46
C VAL A 53 10.99 1.70 12.06
N PRO A 54 10.20 1.65 10.97
CA PRO A 54 9.29 2.73 10.60
C PRO A 54 8.30 3.05 11.73
N LYS A 55 8.44 4.24 12.33
CA LYS A 55 7.50 4.75 13.34
C LYS A 55 6.26 5.41 12.73
N ARG A 56 6.28 5.72 11.43
CA ARG A 56 5.18 6.37 10.69
C ARG A 56 5.03 5.71 9.32
N CYS A 57 3.80 5.66 8.81
CA CYS A 57 3.55 5.25 7.44
C CYS A 57 4.25 6.24 6.49
N LEU A 58 5.09 5.73 5.58
CA LEU A 58 5.86 6.54 4.64
C LEU A 58 5.07 6.98 3.40
N GLN A 59 3.82 6.53 3.25
CA GLN A 59 2.94 7.01 2.19
C GLN A 59 2.24 8.30 2.64
N ARG A 60 2.81 9.43 2.24
CA ARG A 60 2.14 10.73 2.22
C ARG A 60 1.51 10.96 0.86
#